data_AF-A0A8X7SGW4-F1
#
_entry.id   AF-A0A8X7SGW4-F1
#
_cell.length_a   1.000
_cell.length_b   1.000
_cell.length_c   1.000
_cell.angle_alpha   90.00
_cell.angle_beta   90.00
_cell.angle_gamma   90.00
#
_symmetry.space_group_name_H-M   'P 1'
#
loop_
_entity.id
_entity.type
_entity.pdbx_description
1 polymer ?
#
loop_
_entity_poly.entity_id
_entity_poly.type
_entity_poly.pdbx_seq_one_letter_code
_entity_poly.pdbx_strand_id
1 'polypeptide(L)'
;MDPEPSQQQCAACEELEPPFTLTVIKDNVFRRLCTDCLLKEHRNLFCPVCLDVYVAVPPPEASTICRLCSSTTHLNCAPPPPSSDNNLFTCPPCFDPNFSFFPKSLATSSDHNEAVLGMEKVKALLAAAEIAVASAKNAEARLKQEAVNKCIESVDAKKKAKEAFVYLEDVMEKASGKKTNPRKRKAIDRTADSKKNLSHKE
;
A
#
# COMPACT_ATOMS: atom_id res chain seq x y z
N MET A 1 -13.86 -15.91 -25.78
CA MET A 1 -14.17 -14.50 -25.46
C MET A 1 -14.63 -14.51 -24.03
N ASP A 2 -13.68 -14.45 -23.09
CA ASP A 2 -14.01 -14.30 -21.68
C ASP A 2 -14.64 -12.91 -21.48
N PRO A 3 -15.74 -12.79 -20.73
CA PRO A 3 -16.28 -11.48 -20.41
C PRO A 3 -15.24 -10.71 -19.59
N GLU A 4 -14.80 -9.56 -20.12
CA GLU A 4 -14.00 -8.61 -19.36
C GLU A 4 -14.75 -8.33 -18.04
N PRO A 5 -14.14 -8.52 -16.86
CA PRO A 5 -14.83 -8.27 -15.61
C PRO A 5 -15.28 -6.81 -15.61
N SER A 6 -16.60 -6.60 -15.60
CA SER A 6 -17.23 -5.30 -15.73
C SER A 6 -16.53 -4.32 -14.80
N GLN A 7 -15.95 -3.28 -15.40
CA GLN A 7 -15.00 -2.39 -14.74
C GLN A 7 -15.63 -1.51 -13.63
N GLN A 8 -16.83 -1.82 -13.17
CA GLN A 8 -17.68 -0.96 -12.35
C GLN A 8 -18.29 -1.68 -11.15
N GLN A 9 -17.85 -2.90 -10.82
CA GLN A 9 -18.35 -3.64 -9.66
C GLN A 9 -17.49 -3.39 -8.41
N CYS A 10 -18.14 -3.25 -7.25
CA CYS A 10 -17.44 -3.23 -5.96
C CYS A 10 -16.87 -4.61 -5.64
N ALA A 11 -15.58 -4.70 -5.36
CA ALA A 11 -14.85 -5.93 -5.04
C ALA A 11 -15.14 -6.51 -3.63
N ALA A 12 -16.14 -5.98 -2.91
CA ALA A 12 -16.52 -6.45 -1.57
C ALA A 12 -18.00 -6.79 -1.48
N CYS A 13 -18.90 -5.93 -1.97
CA CYS A 13 -20.33 -6.17 -1.92
C CYS A 13 -20.94 -6.55 -3.27
N GLU A 14 -20.13 -6.63 -4.32
CA GLU A 14 -20.56 -7.03 -5.67
C GLU A 14 -21.63 -6.12 -6.29
N GLU A 15 -21.87 -4.94 -5.70
CA GLU A 15 -22.79 -3.93 -6.25
C GLU A 15 -22.27 -3.45 -7.61
N LEU A 16 -23.15 -3.45 -8.61
CA LEU A 16 -22.87 -2.94 -9.95
C LEU A 16 -23.07 -1.43 -9.99
N GLU A 17 -22.10 -0.72 -10.55
CA GLU A 17 -22.13 0.75 -10.72
C GLU A 17 -22.47 1.54 -9.44
N PRO A 18 -21.83 1.26 -8.29
CA PRO A 18 -22.11 2.02 -7.08
C PRO A 18 -21.63 3.47 -7.24
N PRO A 19 -22.35 4.44 -6.66
CA PRO A 19 -21.97 5.84 -6.71
C PRO A 19 -20.62 6.03 -6.01
N PHE A 20 -19.65 6.57 -6.75
CA PHE A 20 -18.27 6.79 -6.33
C PHE A 20 -17.56 5.50 -5.91
N THR A 21 -16.78 4.95 -6.84
CA THR A 21 -15.89 3.82 -6.60
C THR A 21 -14.46 4.32 -6.45
N LEU A 22 -13.79 3.92 -5.37
CA LEU A 22 -12.40 4.28 -5.09
C LEU A 22 -11.49 3.06 -5.23
N THR A 23 -10.25 3.30 -5.66
CA THR A 23 -9.24 2.23 -5.81
C THR A 23 -8.29 2.25 -4.62
N VAL A 24 -8.10 1.09 -4.01
CA VAL A 24 -7.09 0.85 -2.97
C VAL A 24 -6.16 -0.29 -3.37
N ILE A 25 -4.95 -0.27 -2.82
CA ILE A 25 -3.95 -1.30 -3.06
C ILE A 25 -3.77 -2.09 -1.77
N LYS A 26 -4.13 -3.37 -1.81
CA LYS A 26 -3.97 -4.32 -0.71
C LYS A 26 -3.19 -5.51 -1.24
N ASP A 27 -2.11 -5.88 -0.55
CA ASP A 27 -1.27 -7.02 -0.93
C ASP A 27 -0.78 -6.98 -2.40
N ASN A 28 -0.45 -5.77 -2.89
CA ASN A 28 -0.07 -5.48 -4.28
C ASN A 28 -1.17 -5.74 -5.34
N VAL A 29 -2.42 -5.92 -4.92
CA VAL A 29 -3.59 -6.05 -5.80
C VAL A 29 -4.45 -4.79 -5.70
N PHE A 30 -4.83 -4.25 -6.87
CA PHE A 30 -5.79 -3.16 -6.94
C PHE A 30 -7.20 -3.69 -6.66
N ARG A 31 -7.88 -3.08 -5.70
CA ARG A 31 -9.28 -3.37 -5.37
C ARG A 31 -10.10 -2.10 -5.53
N ARG A 32 -11.21 -2.22 -6.27
CA ARG A 32 -12.22 -1.17 -6.41
C ARG A 32 -13.29 -1.37 -5.36
N LEU A 33 -13.48 -0.40 -4.48
CA LEU A 33 -14.46 -0.46 -3.40
C LEU A 33 -15.40 0.73 -3.52
N CYS A 34 -16.70 0.51 -3.30
CA CYS A 34 -17.62 1.61 -3.08
C CYS A 34 -17.29 2.31 -1.75
N THR A 35 -17.74 3.57 -1.61
CA THR A 35 -17.51 4.39 -0.42
C THR A 35 -17.85 3.65 0.90
N ASP A 36 -19.00 2.97 0.97
CA ASP A 36 -19.43 2.25 2.19
C ASP A 36 -18.51 1.05 2.51
N CYS A 37 -18.18 0.22 1.51
CA CYS A 37 -17.29 -0.92 1.70
C CYS A 37 -15.89 -0.48 2.10
N LEU A 38 -15.38 0.61 1.51
CA LEU A 38 -14.08 1.14 1.85
C LEU A 38 -14.02 1.56 3.33
N LEU A 39 -15.01 2.33 3.79
CA LEU A 39 -15.10 2.75 5.19
C LEU A 39 -15.31 1.56 6.13
N LYS A 40 -16.08 0.54 5.73
CA LYS A 40 -16.27 -0.69 6.51
C LYS A 40 -15.03 -1.57 6.56
N GLU A 41 -14.13 -1.55 5.58
CA GLU A 41 -12.86 -2.29 5.61
C GLU A 41 -11.77 -1.55 6.40
N HIS A 42 -11.86 -0.21 6.48
CA HIS A 42 -10.84 0.65 7.09
C HIS A 42 -11.33 1.38 8.36
N ARG A 43 -12.11 0.68 9.22
CA ARG A 43 -12.78 1.25 10.41
C ARG A 43 -11.86 1.84 11.49
N ASN A 44 -10.56 1.56 11.38
CA ASN A 44 -9.52 2.02 12.29
C ASN A 44 -8.77 3.26 11.77
N LEU A 45 -9.09 3.73 10.55
CA LEU A 45 -8.42 4.89 9.94
C LEU A 45 -9.21 6.19 10.09
N PHE A 46 -10.43 6.14 10.61
CA PHE A 46 -11.28 7.31 10.80
C PHE A 46 -12.24 7.11 11.98
N CYS A 47 -12.83 8.20 12.46
CA CYS A 47 -13.89 8.15 13.46
C CYS A 47 -15.24 7.81 12.80
N PRO A 48 -15.93 6.71 13.16
CA PRO A 48 -17.19 6.31 12.52
C PRO A 48 -18.38 7.23 12.86
N VAL A 49 -18.19 8.21 13.75
CA VAL A 49 -19.22 9.16 14.18
C VAL A 49 -19.08 10.51 13.46
N CYS A 50 -17.89 11.13 13.50
CA CYS A 50 -17.65 12.43 12.86
C CYS A 50 -17.07 12.34 11.45
N LEU A 51 -16.61 11.15 11.05
CA LEU A 51 -16.01 10.83 9.75
C LEU A 51 -14.63 11.48 9.50
N ASP A 52 -14.00 12.05 10.53
CA ASP A 52 -12.64 12.57 10.41
C ASP A 52 -11.62 11.43 10.31
N VAL A 53 -10.72 11.51 9.33
CA VAL A 53 -9.63 10.56 9.12
C VAL A 53 -8.46 10.87 10.06
N TYR A 54 -7.90 9.83 10.64
CA TYR A 54 -6.77 9.94 11.55
C TYR A 54 -5.48 10.18 10.77
N VAL A 55 -4.87 11.36 10.94
CA VAL A 55 -3.53 11.67 10.40
C VAL A 55 -2.44 10.90 11.15
N ALA A 56 -2.64 10.69 12.45
CA ALA A 56 -1.81 9.87 13.32
C ALA A 56 -2.71 9.02 14.21
N VAL A 57 -2.21 7.89 14.72
CA VAL A 57 -2.95 7.04 15.64
C VAL A 57 -3.41 7.89 16.84
N PRO A 58 -4.72 7.97 17.12
CA PRO A 58 -5.21 8.74 18.26
C PRO A 58 -4.62 8.22 19.58
N PRO A 59 -4.27 9.10 20.53
CA PRO A 59 -3.89 8.68 21.87
C PRO A 59 -5.01 7.85 22.53
N PRO A 60 -4.66 6.84 23.36
CA PRO A 60 -5.65 6.07 24.11
C PRO A 60 -6.56 6.92 25.00
N GLU A 61 -6.09 8.06 25.48
CA GLU A 61 -6.84 8.98 26.34
C GLU A 61 -7.85 9.83 25.55
N ALA A 62 -7.66 9.96 24.23
CA ALA A 62 -8.49 10.76 23.33
C ALA A 62 -9.42 9.90 22.46
N SER A 63 -9.40 8.57 22.64
CA SER A 63 -10.15 7.64 21.81
C SER A 63 -10.71 6.47 22.59
N THR A 64 -11.75 5.84 22.04
CA THR A 64 -12.33 4.60 22.54
C THR A 64 -12.49 3.61 21.39
N ILE A 65 -12.37 2.33 21.70
CA ILE A 65 -12.51 1.24 20.72
C ILE A 65 -13.89 0.60 20.88
N CYS A 66 -14.52 0.25 19.76
CA CYS A 66 -15.78 -0.48 19.77
C CYS A 66 -15.60 -1.86 20.42
N ARG A 67 -16.53 -2.27 21.28
CA ARG A 67 -16.47 -3.59 21.92
C ARG A 67 -16.68 -4.78 20.97
N LEU A 68 -17.27 -4.52 19.80
CA LEU A 68 -17.65 -5.55 18.82
C LEU A 68 -16.72 -5.59 17.59
N CYS A 69 -15.89 -4.57 17.38
CA CYS A 69 -14.93 -4.54 16.26
C CYS A 69 -13.76 -3.60 16.55
N SER A 70 -12.74 -3.59 15.70
CA SER A 70 -11.56 -2.72 15.83
C SER A 70 -11.79 -1.25 15.46
N SER A 71 -13.03 -0.77 15.42
CA SER A 71 -13.31 0.62 15.08
C SER A 71 -12.91 1.56 16.22
N THR A 72 -12.15 2.60 15.89
CA THR A 72 -11.65 3.59 16.84
C THR A 72 -12.45 4.88 16.69
N THR A 73 -12.91 5.45 17.80
CA THR A 73 -13.77 6.65 17.83
C THR A 73 -13.15 7.68 18.76
N HIS A 74 -13.23 8.97 18.43
CA HIS A 74 -12.85 10.02 19.37
C HIS A 74 -13.66 9.89 20.67
N LEU A 75 -13.02 10.09 21.83
CA LEU A 75 -13.70 10.00 23.12
C LEU A 75 -14.88 10.99 23.21
N ASN A 76 -14.71 12.20 22.65
CA ASN A 76 -15.75 13.22 22.59
C ASN A 76 -16.91 12.89 21.60
N CYS A 77 -16.69 11.95 20.69
CA CYS A 77 -17.72 11.46 19.77
C CYS A 77 -18.48 10.25 20.34
N ALA A 78 -17.97 9.62 21.39
CA ALA A 78 -18.69 8.58 22.10
C ALA A 78 -19.78 9.24 22.97
N PRO A 79 -21.00 8.66 23.01
CA PRO A 79 -22.02 9.14 23.92
C PRO A 79 -21.52 9.04 25.38
N PRO A 80 -21.88 10.00 26.25
CA PRO A 80 -21.45 9.96 27.64
C PRO A 80 -21.94 8.66 28.30
N PRO A 81 -21.11 8.03 29.15
CA PRO A 81 -21.51 6.82 29.84
C PRO A 81 -22.73 7.11 30.73
N PRO A 82 -23.87 6.39 30.62
CA PRO A 82 -24.89 6.41 31.65
C PRO A 82 -24.29 6.08 33.02
N SER A 83 -24.83 6.72 34.06
CA SER A 83 -24.36 6.72 35.46
C SER A 83 -24.40 5.37 36.19
N SER A 84 -24.62 4.27 35.48
CA SER A 84 -24.71 2.91 36.02
C SER A 84 -23.90 1.96 35.12
N ASP A 85 -22.73 1.59 35.65
CA ASP A 85 -21.84 0.46 35.37
C ASP A 85 -21.80 -0.16 33.96
N ASN A 86 -20.56 -0.16 33.41
CA ASN A 86 -20.07 -0.88 32.23
C ASN A 86 -20.47 -0.33 30.85
N ASN A 87 -20.10 0.93 30.58
CA ASN A 87 -20.26 1.51 29.25
C ASN A 87 -19.13 1.10 28.30
N LEU A 88 -19.34 -0.03 27.65
CA LEU A 88 -18.56 -0.45 26.51
C LEU A 88 -19.13 0.20 25.24
N PHE A 89 -18.38 1.12 24.64
CA PHE A 89 -18.79 1.81 23.41
C PHE A 89 -19.08 0.81 22.28
N THR A 90 -20.17 1.05 21.54
CA THR A 90 -20.52 0.31 20.32
C THR A 90 -20.65 1.30 19.18
N CYS A 91 -19.86 1.14 18.12
CA CYS A 91 -19.89 2.06 16.98
C CYS A 91 -21.19 1.91 16.16
N PRO A 92 -21.59 2.95 15.39
CA PRO A 92 -22.83 2.91 14.62
C PRO A 92 -22.97 1.68 13.70
N PRO A 93 -21.94 1.24 12.96
CA PRO A 93 -22.02 0.02 12.14
C PRO A 93 -22.23 -1.29 12.92
N CYS A 94 -21.88 -1.33 14.20
CA CYS A 94 -22.07 -2.50 15.06
C CYS A 94 -23.37 -2.43 15.86
N PHE A 95 -23.92 -1.23 16.05
CA PHE A 95 -25.19 -1.01 16.72
C PHE A 95 -26.38 -1.30 15.79
N ASP A 96 -26.31 -0.84 14.55
CA ASP A 96 -27.31 -1.11 13.52
C ASP A 96 -26.73 -2.00 12.40
N PRO A 97 -27.21 -3.24 12.21
CA PRO A 97 -26.74 -4.12 11.15
C PRO A 97 -27.07 -3.60 9.73
N ASN A 98 -28.05 -2.70 9.59
CA ASN A 98 -28.42 -2.08 8.32
C ASN A 98 -27.68 -0.76 8.06
N PHE A 99 -26.77 -0.38 8.96
CA PHE A 99 -26.02 0.87 8.84
C PHE A 99 -25.22 0.94 7.54
N SER A 100 -25.27 2.11 6.90
CA SER A 100 -24.49 2.45 5.72
C SER A 100 -23.90 3.84 5.86
N PHE A 101 -22.59 3.99 5.65
CA PHE A 101 -21.94 5.30 5.62
C PHE A 101 -22.33 6.12 4.40
N PHE A 102 -22.65 5.43 3.31
CA PHE A 102 -22.99 6.04 2.04
C PHE A 102 -24.12 5.25 1.37
N PRO A 103 -25.12 5.90 0.75
CA PRO A 103 -26.20 5.18 0.08
C PRO A 103 -25.68 4.45 -1.16
N LYS A 104 -26.20 3.24 -1.40
CA LYS A 104 -25.87 2.43 -2.57
C LYS A 104 -26.43 2.99 -3.88
N SER A 105 -27.49 3.79 -3.81
CA SER A 105 -28.04 4.52 -4.95
C SER A 105 -28.24 6.00 -4.57
N LEU A 106 -27.77 6.90 -5.43
CA LEU A 106 -28.25 8.28 -5.42
C LEU A 106 -29.56 8.29 -6.20
N ALA A 107 -30.70 8.25 -5.51
CA ALA A 107 -31.98 8.48 -6.17
C ALA A 107 -31.93 9.88 -6.80
N THR A 108 -31.96 9.95 -8.12
CA THR A 108 -32.32 11.16 -8.86
C THR A 108 -33.83 11.33 -8.72
N SER A 109 -34.29 11.89 -7.60
CA SER A 109 -35.66 12.38 -7.55
C SER A 109 -35.81 13.40 -8.67
N SER A 110 -36.78 13.17 -9.55
CA SER A 110 -37.15 13.97 -10.72
C SER A 110 -37.68 15.37 -10.40
N ASP A 111 -37.45 15.84 -9.17
CA ASP A 111 -37.79 17.20 -8.77
C ASP A 111 -36.54 18.05 -8.91
N HIS A 112 -36.66 19.11 -9.70
CA HIS A 112 -35.63 20.10 -10.02
C HIS A 112 -35.17 20.92 -8.80
N ASN A 113 -34.78 20.25 -7.72
CA ASN A 113 -33.91 20.77 -6.69
C ASN A 113 -32.71 19.83 -6.65
N GLU A 114 -31.60 20.35 -7.17
CA GLU A 114 -30.24 19.83 -7.09
C GLU A 114 -30.08 18.76 -5.99
N ALA A 115 -29.64 17.56 -6.37
CA ALA A 115 -29.33 16.49 -5.44
C ALA A 115 -28.12 16.89 -4.57
N VAL A 116 -28.34 17.81 -3.63
CA VAL A 116 -27.34 18.25 -2.67
C VAL A 116 -27.04 17.05 -1.79
N LEU A 117 -25.88 16.45 -2.00
CA LEU A 117 -25.33 15.46 -1.08
C LEU A 117 -25.32 16.09 0.32
N GLY A 118 -26.11 15.51 1.24
CA GLY A 118 -26.11 15.95 2.64
C GLY A 118 -24.68 15.93 3.21
N MET A 119 -24.39 16.86 4.13
CA MET A 119 -23.04 17.07 4.67
C MET A 119 -22.38 15.77 5.17
N GLU A 120 -23.13 14.87 5.80
CA GLU A 120 -22.63 13.57 6.27
C GLU A 120 -22.15 12.67 5.11
N LYS A 121 -22.89 12.66 4.00
CA LYS A 121 -22.50 11.88 2.80
C LYS A 121 -21.24 12.45 2.16
N VAL A 122 -21.11 13.78 2.12
CA VAL A 122 -19.91 14.46 1.64
C VAL A 122 -18.71 14.11 2.52
N LYS A 123 -18.87 14.15 3.85
CA LYS A 123 -17.82 13.75 4.80
C LYS A 123 -17.43 12.28 4.63
N ALA A 124 -18.41 11.38 4.44
CA ALA A 124 -18.14 9.97 4.20
C ALA A 124 -17.31 9.76 2.91
N LEU A 125 -17.69 10.44 1.83
CA LEU A 125 -16.96 10.39 0.57
C LEU A 125 -15.55 10.99 0.71
N LEU A 126 -15.40 12.12 1.42
CA LEU A 126 -14.11 12.74 1.66
C LEU A 126 -13.19 11.83 2.47
N ALA A 127 -13.69 11.24 3.55
CA ALA A 127 -12.95 10.31 4.39
C ALA A 127 -12.49 9.08 3.58
N ALA A 128 -13.38 8.54 2.75
CA ALA A 128 -13.08 7.44 1.84
C ALA A 128 -11.97 7.83 0.84
N ALA A 129 -12.04 9.03 0.27
CA ALA A 129 -11.03 9.55 -0.66
C ALA A 129 -9.66 9.71 0.01
N GLU A 130 -9.61 10.27 1.21
CA GLU A 130 -8.37 10.43 1.98
C GLU A 130 -7.73 9.08 2.31
N ILE A 131 -8.53 8.08 2.71
CA ILE A 131 -8.06 6.71 2.95
C ILE A 131 -7.51 6.10 1.66
N ALA A 132 -8.19 6.28 0.52
CA ALA A 132 -7.74 5.77 -0.76
C ALA A 132 -6.40 6.39 -1.20
N VAL A 133 -6.25 7.71 -1.02
CA VAL A 133 -5.00 8.43 -1.29
C VAL A 133 -3.88 7.94 -0.38
N ALA A 134 -4.15 7.74 0.91
CA ALA A 134 -3.17 7.21 1.85
C ALA A 134 -2.74 5.78 1.47
N SER A 135 -3.68 4.93 1.07
CA SER A 135 -3.40 3.57 0.55
C SER A 135 -2.47 3.62 -0.67
N ALA A 136 -2.76 4.50 -1.63
CA ALA A 136 -1.94 4.66 -2.82
C ALA A 136 -0.51 5.13 -2.50
N LYS A 137 -0.37 6.14 -1.63
CA LYS A 137 0.94 6.63 -1.18
C LYS A 137 1.77 5.55 -0.48
N ASN A 138 1.14 4.77 0.40
CA ASN A 138 1.81 3.68 1.11
C ASN A 138 2.27 2.57 0.14
N ALA A 139 1.45 2.25 -0.85
CA ALA A 139 1.81 1.30 -1.89
C ALA A 139 2.95 1.81 -2.78
N GLU A 140 2.92 3.10 -3.16
CA GLU A 140 4.01 3.73 -3.92
C GLU A 140 5.35 3.66 -3.16
N ALA A 141 5.34 3.97 -1.86
CA ALA A 141 6.53 3.87 -1.01
C ALA A 141 7.07 2.44 -0.95
N ARG A 142 6.19 1.44 -0.79
CA ARG A 142 6.58 0.02 -0.80
C ARG A 142 7.16 -0.41 -2.15
N LEU A 143 6.55 -0.02 -3.26
CA LEU A 143 7.02 -0.36 -4.61
C LEU A 143 8.38 0.28 -4.91
N LYS A 144 8.60 1.53 -4.49
CA LYS A 144 9.91 2.20 -4.60
C LYS A 144 10.97 1.43 -3.82
N GLN A 145 10.67 1.03 -2.58
CA GLN A 145 11.60 0.25 -1.76
C GLN A 145 11.89 -1.12 -2.38
N GLU A 146 10.87 -1.82 -2.89
CA GLU A 146 11.03 -3.11 -3.57
C GLU A 146 11.88 -2.99 -4.83
N ALA A 147 11.71 -1.93 -5.61
CA ALA A 147 12.53 -1.67 -6.79
C ALA A 147 14.01 -1.47 -6.43
N VAL A 148 14.30 -0.71 -5.36
CA VAL A 148 15.68 -0.53 -4.86
C VAL A 148 16.28 -1.86 -4.43
N ASN A 149 15.56 -2.67 -3.67
CA ASN A 149 16.03 -3.98 -3.22
C ASN A 149 16.36 -4.89 -4.42
N LYS A 150 15.47 -4.95 -5.43
CA LYS A 150 15.71 -5.73 -6.66
C LYS A 150 16.93 -5.26 -7.44
N CYS A 151 17.22 -3.95 -7.47
CA CYS A 151 18.44 -3.44 -8.08
C CYS A 151 19.69 -3.94 -7.34
N ILE A 152 19.69 -3.90 -6.00
CA ILE A 152 20.80 -4.37 -5.18
C ILE A 152 21.03 -5.87 -5.40
N GLU A 153 19.96 -6.68 -5.33
CA GLU A 153 20.02 -8.13 -5.57
C GLU A 153 20.55 -8.47 -6.95
N SER A 154 20.16 -7.71 -7.98
CA SER A 154 20.64 -7.90 -9.35
C SER A 154 22.14 -7.60 -9.49
N VAL A 155 22.62 -6.52 -8.86
CA VAL A 155 24.04 -6.16 -8.86
C VAL A 155 24.87 -7.25 -8.16
N ASP A 156 24.41 -7.72 -7.00
CA ASP A 156 25.08 -8.77 -6.24
C ASP A 156 25.09 -10.11 -6.99
N ALA A 157 23.98 -10.48 -7.64
CA ALA A 157 23.91 -11.67 -8.49
C ALA A 157 24.89 -11.58 -9.66
N LYS A 158 24.99 -10.41 -10.31
CA LYS A 158 25.95 -10.17 -11.40
C LYS A 158 27.40 -10.26 -10.91
N LYS A 159 27.70 -9.76 -9.72
CA LYS A 159 29.02 -9.88 -9.10
C LYS A 159 29.38 -11.35 -8.85
N LYS A 160 28.48 -12.10 -8.20
CA LYS A 160 28.66 -13.54 -7.95
C LYS A 160 28.84 -14.34 -9.23
N ALA A 161 28.07 -14.03 -10.27
CA ALA A 161 28.21 -14.68 -11.58
C ALA A 161 29.59 -14.43 -12.19
N LYS A 162 30.08 -13.18 -12.15
CA LYS A 162 31.44 -12.84 -12.62
C LYS A 162 32.53 -13.59 -11.84
N GLU A 163 32.41 -13.66 -10.52
CA GLU A 163 33.36 -14.40 -9.67
C GLU A 163 33.36 -15.90 -10.01
N ALA A 164 32.18 -16.49 -10.26
CA ALA A 164 32.06 -17.87 -10.70
C ALA A 164 32.69 -18.11 -12.09
N PHE A 165 32.54 -17.17 -13.04
CA PHE A 165 33.19 -17.27 -14.35
C PHE A 165 34.71 -17.29 -14.23
N VAL A 166 35.30 -16.38 -13.43
CA VAL A 166 36.75 -16.34 -13.19
C VAL A 166 37.24 -17.66 -12.56
N TYR A 167 36.47 -18.22 -11.62
CA TYR A 167 36.80 -19.51 -11.03
C TYR A 167 36.77 -20.66 -12.06
N LEU A 168 35.77 -20.69 -12.94
CA LEU A 168 35.67 -21.70 -14.00
C LEU A 168 36.85 -21.62 -14.99
N GLU A 169 37.29 -20.41 -15.36
CA GLU A 169 38.47 -20.21 -16.21
C GLU A 169 39.73 -20.81 -15.57
N ASP A 170 39.98 -20.54 -14.28
CA ASP A 170 41.13 -21.08 -13.53
C ASP A 170 41.08 -22.62 -13.43
N VAL A 171 39.90 -23.21 -13.20
CA VAL A 171 39.72 -24.66 -13.19
C VAL A 171 39.99 -25.27 -14.58
N MET A 172 39.53 -24.63 -15.66
CA MET A 172 39.78 -25.09 -17.03
C MET A 172 41.27 -25.00 -17.40
N GLU A 173 41.97 -23.95 -16.99
CA GLU A 173 43.42 -23.83 -17.18
C GLU A 173 44.18 -24.95 -16.46
N LYS A 174 43.78 -25.27 -15.22
CA LYS A 174 44.36 -26.37 -14.44
C LYS A 174 44.06 -27.75 -15.05
N ALA A 175 42.83 -27.97 -15.51
CA ALA A 175 42.40 -29.25 -16.07
C ALA A 175 43.00 -29.54 -17.46
N SER A 176 43.27 -28.51 -18.26
CA SER A 176 43.82 -28.65 -19.62
C SER A 176 45.32 -28.98 -19.66
N GLY A 177 45.99 -29.15 -18.51
CA GLY A 177 47.36 -29.67 -18.44
C GLY A 177 48.43 -28.81 -19.12
N LYS A 178 48.12 -27.55 -19.46
CA LYS A 178 49.11 -26.61 -20.00
C LYS A 178 50.14 -26.28 -18.92
N LYS A 179 51.28 -26.97 -18.93
CA LYS A 179 52.50 -26.55 -18.24
C LYS A 179 52.92 -25.18 -18.81
N THR A 180 52.44 -24.10 -18.23
CA THR A 180 52.92 -22.77 -18.59
C THR A 180 54.35 -22.63 -18.08
N ASN A 181 55.28 -22.49 -19.01
CA ASN A 181 56.70 -22.34 -18.73
C ASN A 181 56.90 -21.03 -17.92
N PRO A 182 57.46 -21.05 -16.69
CA PRO A 182 57.43 -19.94 -15.75
C PRO A 182 58.19 -18.67 -16.18
N ARG A 183 58.85 -18.66 -17.34
CA ARG A 183 59.68 -17.54 -17.80
C ARG A 183 58.93 -16.36 -18.45
N LYS A 184 57.62 -16.46 -18.76
CA LYS A 184 56.87 -15.37 -19.43
C LYS A 184 56.07 -14.44 -18.50
N ARG A 185 55.89 -14.78 -17.22
CA ARG A 185 55.11 -13.96 -16.26
C ARG A 185 55.75 -12.62 -15.88
N LYS A 186 57.07 -12.43 -16.07
CA LYS A 186 57.76 -11.18 -15.69
C LYS A 186 57.61 -10.00 -16.66
N ALA A 187 56.99 -10.17 -17.84
CA ALA A 187 56.91 -9.10 -18.84
C ALA A 187 55.58 -8.30 -18.80
N ILE A 188 54.52 -8.84 -18.20
CA ILE A 188 53.17 -8.22 -18.28
C ILE A 188 52.88 -7.33 -17.07
N ASP A 189 53.50 -7.59 -15.91
CA ASP A 189 53.33 -6.74 -14.71
C ASP A 189 53.95 -5.34 -14.85
N ARG A 190 54.92 -5.14 -15.75
CA ARG A 190 55.54 -3.82 -15.96
C ARG A 190 54.73 -2.87 -16.85
N THR A 191 53.76 -3.37 -17.63
CA THR A 191 52.98 -2.54 -18.57
C THR A 191 51.62 -2.11 -18.04
N ALA A 192 51.14 -2.70 -16.94
CA ALA A 192 49.90 -2.29 -16.28
C ALA A 192 50.09 -1.07 -15.35
N ASP A 193 51.27 -0.90 -14.75
CA ASP A 193 51.55 0.21 -13.83
C ASP A 193 51.78 1.56 -14.54
N SER A 194 52.16 1.57 -15.82
CA SER A 194 52.32 2.82 -16.59
C SER A 194 51.00 3.44 -17.07
N LYS A 195 49.87 2.72 -17.05
CA LYS A 195 48.58 3.24 -17.54
C LYS A 195 47.68 3.84 -16.46
N LYS A 196 48.00 3.66 -15.16
CA LYS A 196 47.22 4.25 -14.06
C LYS A 196 47.58 5.71 -13.73
N ASN A 197 48.70 6.24 -14.24
CA ASN A 197 49.15 7.60 -13.92
C ASN A 197 48.72 8.68 -14.94
N LEU A 198 47.81 8.38 -15.87
CA LEU A 198 47.43 9.35 -16.94
C LEU A 198 45.96 9.75 -17.00
N SER A 199 45.09 9.35 -16.05
CA SER A 199 43.65 9.71 -16.08
C SER A 199 43.14 10.54 -14.90
N HIS A 200 44.04 11.21 -14.17
CA HIS A 200 43.70 12.26 -13.21
C HIS A 200 44.29 13.60 -13.68
N LYS A 201 43.77 14.10 -14.79
CA LYS A 201 43.80 15.53 -15.13
C LYS A 201 42.76 15.77 -16.21
N GLU A 202 41.60 16.26 -15.77
CA GLU A 202 40.72 17.27 -16.38
C GLU A 202 39.34 17.23 -15.71
#